data_AF-F7A204-F1
#
_entry.id   AF-F7A204-F1
#
_cell.length_a   1.000
_cell.length_b   1.000
_cell.length_c   1.000
_cell.angle_alpha   90.00
_cell.angle_beta   90.00
_cell.angle_gamma   90.00
#
_symmetry.space_group_name_H-M   'P 1'
#
loop_
_entity.id
_entity.type
_entity.pdbx_description
1 polymer ?
#
loop_
_entity_poly.entity_id
_entity_poly.type
_entity_poly.pdbx_seq_one_letter_code
_entity_poly.pdbx_strand_id
1 'polypeptide(L)'
;MGAQGSRGGAGRGYKRPRAAPPAAGALSGGSDAGGGAAGTLRSWTSRVRTMLRVRCLRGGSRGAEAVHYIGSRLGRTLTGWVQRTFQSTQAATASPRTSCAADDKATDDLPKDCPVSSYNEWDPLEEVIVGRAENACVPPFTVEVKANTYEKYWPFYQKRGGNYFPKDHLKKAVAEIEEMCNILKMEGVTVRRPDPIDWSVKYKTPDFESTGLYGAMPRDILIVVGNEIIEAPMAWRARFFEYRAYRSIIKDYFHRGAKWTTAPKPTMADELYDQDYPIRSVEDRHKLAAQGKFVTTEFEPCFDAADFIRAGRDIFAQRSQVTNYLGIEWMRRHLAPDYKVHIISFKDPNPMHIDATFNIIGPGLVLSNPDRPCHQIDLFKKAGWTIVTPPIPVIPDDHPLWMSSKWLSMNVLMLDEKRVMVDANEVPIQKMFEKLEQNFMKGLLMFPISIFLPFT
;
A
#
# COMPACT_ATOMS: atom_id res chain seq x y z
N MET A 1 75.36 15.60 -10.66
CA MET A 1 75.34 16.67 -9.65
C MET A 1 73.90 16.79 -9.15
N GLY A 2 73.56 16.80 -7.85
CA GLY A 2 74.37 16.49 -6.67
C GLY A 2 73.87 17.21 -5.40
N ALA A 3 73.47 16.43 -4.37
CA ALA A 3 73.38 16.81 -2.94
C ALA A 3 72.40 17.96 -2.54
N GLN A 4 71.84 18.03 -1.32
CA GLN A 4 71.73 17.12 -0.16
C GLN A 4 70.62 17.62 0.78
N GLY A 5 70.14 16.80 1.74
CA GLY A 5 69.33 17.28 2.88
C GLY A 5 68.42 16.23 3.51
N SER A 6 68.73 15.77 4.73
CA SER A 6 68.00 14.67 5.38
C SER A 6 68.08 14.66 6.92
N ARG A 7 66.97 14.30 7.59
CA ARG A 7 66.76 13.75 8.96
C ARG A 7 65.24 13.56 9.11
N GLY A 8 64.66 12.55 9.79
CA GLY A 8 65.18 11.49 10.65
C GLY A 8 64.88 11.77 12.14
N GLY A 9 64.20 10.93 12.93
CA GLY A 9 63.48 9.68 12.60
C GLY A 9 63.03 8.87 13.84
N ALA A 10 62.31 7.77 13.60
CA ALA A 10 62.16 6.53 14.42
C ALA A 10 61.77 6.56 15.93
N GLY A 11 60.85 5.64 16.30
CA GLY A 11 60.61 5.23 17.70
C GLY A 11 59.68 4.00 17.82
N ARG A 12 60.18 2.90 18.40
CA ARG A 12 59.42 1.67 18.79
C ARG A 12 59.78 1.32 20.25
N GLY A 13 58.88 0.72 21.04
CA GLY A 13 59.30 0.10 22.31
C GLY A 13 58.21 -0.41 23.27
N TYR A 14 58.02 -1.72 23.35
CA TYR A 14 57.29 -2.42 24.43
C TYR A 14 58.13 -2.51 25.73
N LYS A 15 57.52 -2.41 26.95
CA LYS A 15 57.32 -3.56 27.90
C LYS A 15 56.66 -3.21 29.26
N ARG A 16 56.20 -4.28 29.93
CA ARG A 16 55.63 -4.48 31.30
C ARG A 16 56.72 -4.40 32.41
N PRO A 17 56.48 -4.44 33.77
CA PRO A 17 55.48 -5.30 34.46
C PRO A 17 54.90 -4.98 35.89
N ARG A 18 53.85 -5.75 36.24
CA ARG A 18 53.44 -6.39 37.54
C ARG A 18 53.60 -5.71 38.92
N ALA A 19 52.51 -5.76 39.70
CA ALA A 19 52.44 -6.20 41.12
C ALA A 19 51.06 -6.86 41.42
N ALA A 20 50.89 -7.60 42.53
CA ALA A 20 49.66 -8.34 42.88
C ALA A 20 49.53 -8.64 44.42
N PRO A 21 48.72 -9.63 44.91
CA PRO A 21 47.55 -9.49 45.82
C PRO A 21 47.90 -9.73 47.32
N PRO A 22 46.99 -10.05 48.30
CA PRO A 22 45.92 -11.07 48.37
C PRO A 22 44.50 -10.42 48.45
N ALA A 23 43.36 -10.95 48.97
CA ALA A 23 42.93 -12.15 49.74
C ALA A 23 41.39 -12.35 49.56
N ALA A 24 40.62 -13.02 50.45
CA ALA A 24 40.43 -14.46 50.75
C ALA A 24 39.29 -14.60 51.82
N GLY A 25 38.47 -15.67 51.77
CA GLY A 25 37.35 -15.94 52.72
C GLY A 25 35.95 -15.59 52.16
N ALA A 26 34.94 -16.44 51.96
CA ALA A 26 34.60 -17.84 52.28
C ALA A 26 33.62 -18.07 53.46
N LEU A 27 32.63 -18.97 53.23
CA LEU A 27 31.64 -19.55 54.19
C LEU A 27 30.53 -18.57 54.68
N SER A 28 29.29 -19.01 55.01
CA SER A 28 28.62 -20.32 54.87
C SER A 28 27.08 -20.23 55.08
N GLY A 29 26.35 -21.22 54.55
CA GLY A 29 24.99 -21.62 55.01
C GLY A 29 23.81 -20.97 54.26
N GLY A 30 22.71 -21.66 53.97
CA GLY A 30 22.44 -23.10 54.03
C GLY A 30 20.98 -23.45 54.42
N SER A 31 20.46 -24.60 53.95
CA SER A 31 19.21 -25.28 54.37
C SER A 31 17.86 -24.53 54.16
N ASP A 32 16.73 -25.17 53.81
CA ASP A 32 16.55 -26.56 53.37
C ASP A 32 15.25 -26.80 52.54
N ALA A 33 15.12 -28.03 52.03
CA ALA A 33 13.95 -28.83 51.62
C ALA A 33 12.54 -28.19 51.37
N GLY A 34 11.72 -28.71 50.45
CA GLY A 34 11.93 -29.80 49.48
C GLY A 34 10.71 -30.71 49.23
N GLY A 35 10.74 -31.47 48.14
CA GLY A 35 9.92 -32.67 47.89
C GLY A 35 8.53 -32.51 47.25
N GLY A 36 8.13 -33.51 46.45
CA GLY A 36 6.73 -33.99 46.53
C GLY A 36 5.89 -34.24 45.27
N ALA A 37 6.31 -35.14 44.38
CA ALA A 37 5.43 -36.03 43.59
C ALA A 37 4.43 -35.45 42.54
N ALA A 38 3.92 -36.34 41.69
CA ALA A 38 2.99 -36.05 40.58
C ALA A 38 1.54 -36.42 40.92
N GLY A 39 0.56 -35.82 40.22
CA GLY A 39 -0.87 -36.07 40.46
C GLY A 39 -1.83 -35.65 39.33
N THR A 40 -2.04 -36.57 38.36
CA THR A 40 -3.27 -36.81 37.58
C THR A 40 -4.04 -35.67 36.86
N LEU A 41 -4.44 -35.96 35.61
CA LEU A 41 -5.48 -35.25 34.85
C LEU A 41 -6.80 -35.05 35.64
N ARG A 42 -7.47 -33.91 35.42
CA ARG A 42 -8.95 -33.82 35.40
C ARG A 42 -9.44 -32.84 34.34
N SER A 43 -10.18 -33.36 33.36
CA SER A 43 -10.87 -32.57 32.33
C SER A 43 -12.04 -31.77 32.89
N TRP A 44 -12.17 -30.51 32.50
CA TRP A 44 -13.39 -29.71 32.70
C TRP A 44 -13.93 -29.22 31.35
N THR A 45 -14.90 -29.95 30.80
CA THR A 45 -15.71 -29.48 29.68
C THR A 45 -16.85 -28.61 30.22
N SER A 46 -16.89 -27.33 29.85
CA SER A 46 -18.08 -26.50 30.02
C SER A 46 -18.56 -25.99 28.67
N ARG A 47 -19.86 -26.17 28.40
CA ARG A 47 -20.53 -25.55 27.26
C ARG A 47 -21.01 -24.16 27.70
N VAL A 48 -20.59 -23.11 27.01
CA VAL A 48 -21.25 -21.80 27.10
C VAL A 48 -21.86 -21.49 25.73
N ARG A 49 -23.18 -21.30 25.71
CA ARG A 49 -23.97 -21.03 24.51
C ARG A 49 -24.50 -19.60 24.63
N THR A 50 -23.82 -18.63 24.00
CA THR A 50 -24.26 -17.23 24.00
C THR A 50 -24.15 -16.64 22.60
N MET A 51 -25.27 -16.55 21.87
CA MET A 51 -25.34 -15.77 20.63
C MET A 51 -25.37 -14.27 20.98
N LEU A 52 -24.22 -13.60 20.89
CA LEU A 52 -24.15 -12.15 20.97
C LEU A 52 -24.43 -11.54 19.60
N ARG A 53 -25.67 -11.08 19.38
CA ARG A 53 -26.02 -10.20 18.27
C ARG A 53 -25.34 -8.84 18.47
N VAL A 54 -24.17 -8.64 17.86
CA VAL A 54 -23.57 -7.31 17.76
C VAL A 54 -24.43 -6.45 16.85
N ARG A 55 -24.85 -5.28 17.34
CA ARG A 55 -25.43 -4.23 16.48
C ARG A 55 -24.27 -3.48 15.84
N CYS A 56 -24.20 -3.43 14.51
CA CYS A 56 -23.28 -2.54 13.82
C CYS A 56 -23.58 -1.09 14.24
N LEU A 57 -22.63 -0.45 14.91
CA LEU A 57 -22.64 0.98 15.15
C LEU A 57 -22.19 1.66 13.86
N ARG A 58 -23.06 2.47 13.24
CA ARG A 58 -22.65 3.38 12.15
C ARG A 58 -21.60 4.34 12.71
N GLY A 59 -20.33 4.11 12.38
CA GLY A 59 -19.21 4.94 12.79
C GLY A 59 -19.39 6.38 12.30
N GLY A 60 -19.71 7.29 13.23
CA GLY A 60 -19.86 8.71 12.93
C GLY A 60 -18.51 9.36 12.62
N SER A 61 -18.15 9.41 11.35
CA SER A 61 -16.90 10.03 10.87
C SER A 61 -16.81 11.49 11.32
N ARG A 62 -15.82 11.84 12.15
CA ARG A 62 -15.56 13.22 12.62
C ARG A 62 -14.97 14.14 11.54
N GLY A 63 -15.20 13.84 10.25
CA GLY A 63 -14.76 14.61 9.08
C GLY A 63 -15.82 15.58 8.52
N ALA A 64 -16.94 15.79 9.21
CA ALA A 64 -18.05 16.62 8.74
C ALA A 64 -17.89 18.13 9.02
N GLU A 65 -17.07 18.53 10.00
CA GLU A 65 -16.96 19.92 10.47
C GLU A 65 -15.70 20.65 9.95
N ALA A 66 -15.49 20.65 8.62
CA ALA A 66 -14.28 21.26 8.03
C ALA A 66 -14.46 22.02 6.70
N VAL A 67 -15.67 22.14 6.13
CA VAL A 67 -15.89 22.91 4.87
C VAL A 67 -17.12 23.81 4.96
N HIS A 68 -17.03 24.88 5.74
CA HIS A 68 -18.05 25.94 5.77
C HIS A 68 -17.47 27.36 5.89
N TYR A 69 -16.38 27.69 5.18
CA TYR A 69 -16.09 29.08 4.81
C TYR A 69 -15.15 29.20 3.60
N ILE A 70 -15.66 29.82 2.52
CA ILE A 70 -15.01 30.72 1.54
C ILE A 70 -15.97 30.78 0.35
N GLY A 71 -16.68 31.90 0.20
CA GLY A 71 -17.77 32.01 -0.77
C GLY A 71 -18.43 33.38 -0.80
N SER A 72 -17.70 34.43 -1.19
CA SER A 72 -18.23 35.60 -1.92
C SER A 72 -17.16 36.65 -2.20
N ARG A 73 -17.35 37.40 -3.30
CA ARG A 73 -16.52 38.50 -3.83
C ARG A 73 -15.13 38.05 -4.33
N LEU A 74 -14.63 38.50 -5.47
CA LEU A 74 -15.11 39.52 -6.42
C LEU A 74 -15.77 38.92 -7.67
N GLY A 75 -16.34 39.75 -8.54
CA GLY A 75 -16.87 39.33 -9.84
C GLY A 75 -17.24 40.51 -10.74
N ARG A 76 -17.50 40.22 -12.02
CA ARG A 76 -17.76 41.17 -13.14
C ARG A 76 -16.50 41.97 -13.57
N THR A 77 -16.27 42.28 -14.86
CA THR A 77 -17.02 41.98 -16.10
C THR A 77 -16.11 42.17 -17.33
N LEU A 78 -16.29 41.38 -18.38
CA LEU A 78 -16.37 41.88 -19.77
C LEU A 78 -17.02 40.84 -20.69
N THR A 79 -17.48 41.29 -21.85
CA THR A 79 -18.40 40.59 -22.76
C THR A 79 -17.94 40.74 -24.21
N GLY A 80 -18.22 39.77 -25.09
CA GLY A 80 -18.35 40.07 -26.52
C GLY A 80 -18.07 38.93 -27.51
N TRP A 81 -19.15 38.34 -28.05
CA TRP A 81 -19.22 37.68 -29.38
C TRP A 81 -18.37 36.38 -29.51
N VAL A 82 -18.61 35.46 -30.46
CA VAL A 82 -19.37 35.51 -31.72
C VAL A 82 -20.61 34.59 -31.71
N GLN A 83 -21.55 34.84 -32.62
CA GLN A 83 -22.84 34.17 -32.79
C GLN A 83 -22.95 33.54 -34.19
N ARG A 84 -23.94 32.65 -34.39
CA ARG A 84 -24.39 32.02 -35.67
C ARG A 84 -23.62 30.75 -36.09
N THR A 85 -24.23 29.73 -36.69
CA THR A 85 -25.68 29.39 -36.84
C THR A 85 -25.80 27.90 -37.20
N PHE A 86 -26.84 27.23 -36.70
CA PHE A 86 -27.77 26.47 -37.56
C PHE A 86 -29.15 26.43 -36.89
N GLN A 87 -30.23 26.59 -37.66
CA GLN A 87 -31.62 26.53 -37.19
C GLN A 87 -32.46 25.66 -38.14
N SER A 88 -33.17 24.69 -37.57
CA SER A 88 -34.39 24.07 -38.12
C SER A 88 -35.06 23.37 -36.91
N THR A 89 -36.10 23.95 -36.29
CA THR A 89 -37.54 23.80 -36.60
C THR A 89 -38.02 22.33 -36.58
N GLN A 90 -39.08 21.93 -35.87
CA GLN A 90 -40.01 22.60 -34.94
C GLN A 90 -40.47 21.54 -33.89
N ALA A 91 -40.45 21.81 -32.59
CA ALA A 91 -41.47 22.50 -31.79
C ALA A 91 -42.79 21.71 -31.58
N ALA A 92 -42.99 21.25 -30.33
CA ALA A 92 -44.30 20.89 -29.76
C ALA A 92 -44.38 21.49 -28.35
N THR A 93 -45.50 22.15 -28.00
CA THR A 93 -45.60 23.01 -26.82
C THR A 93 -46.68 22.58 -25.83
N ALA A 94 -46.33 22.37 -24.56
CA ALA A 94 -47.29 22.38 -23.44
C ALA A 94 -46.61 22.66 -22.08
N SER A 95 -46.82 23.89 -21.59
CA SER A 95 -46.87 24.39 -20.19
C SER A 95 -46.02 23.81 -19.03
N PRO A 96 -45.50 24.67 -18.11
CA PRO A 96 -44.74 24.24 -16.95
C PRO A 96 -45.63 23.73 -15.80
N ARG A 97 -45.08 22.83 -14.98
CA ARG A 97 -45.53 22.59 -13.60
C ARG A 97 -44.36 22.62 -12.63
N THR A 98 -44.41 23.57 -11.71
CA THR A 98 -43.53 23.64 -10.54
C THR A 98 -43.98 22.61 -9.51
N SER A 99 -43.15 21.62 -9.22
CA SER A 99 -43.23 20.83 -8.00
C SER A 99 -41.84 20.28 -7.67
N CYS A 100 -41.28 20.69 -6.54
CA CYS A 100 -39.98 20.21 -6.08
C CYS A 100 -40.13 18.76 -5.59
N ALA A 101 -39.77 17.79 -6.43
CA ALA A 101 -39.41 16.46 -5.98
C ALA A 101 -37.89 16.41 -5.82
N ALA A 102 -37.41 16.24 -4.59
CA ALA A 102 -36.10 15.66 -4.41
C ALA A 102 -36.24 14.16 -4.73
N ASP A 103 -35.46 13.66 -5.68
CA ASP A 103 -35.33 12.22 -5.84
C ASP A 103 -34.59 11.68 -4.61
N ASP A 104 -35.36 11.25 -3.61
CA ASP A 104 -34.92 10.27 -2.63
C ASP A 104 -34.61 8.98 -3.39
N LYS A 105 -33.42 8.94 -4.00
CA LYS A 105 -32.83 7.70 -4.49
C LYS A 105 -32.64 6.81 -3.27
N ALA A 106 -33.59 5.89 -3.10
CA ALA A 106 -33.48 4.81 -2.14
C ALA A 106 -32.10 4.18 -2.31
N THR A 107 -31.29 4.25 -1.25
CA THR A 107 -30.11 3.40 -1.13
C THR A 107 -30.63 1.99 -1.06
N ASP A 108 -30.47 1.20 -2.13
CA ASP A 108 -30.84 -0.22 -2.12
C ASP A 108 -30.27 -0.86 -0.86
N ASP A 109 -31.14 -1.44 -0.03
CA ASP A 109 -30.75 -2.06 1.23
C ASP A 109 -29.71 -3.16 0.92
N LEU A 110 -28.49 -2.96 1.41
CA LEU A 110 -27.35 -3.85 1.12
C LEU A 110 -27.77 -5.32 1.32
N PRO A 111 -27.49 -6.22 0.35
CA PRO A 111 -27.73 -7.65 0.53
C PRO A 111 -27.05 -8.11 1.81
N LYS A 112 -27.85 -8.65 2.76
CA LYS A 112 -27.44 -8.88 4.15
C LYS A 112 -26.27 -9.84 4.32
N ASP A 113 -25.96 -10.58 3.25
CA ASP A 113 -24.92 -11.62 3.18
C ASP A 113 -23.86 -11.31 2.09
N CYS A 114 -23.74 -10.04 1.66
CA CYS A 114 -22.75 -9.61 0.66
C CYS A 114 -21.30 -9.78 1.18
N PRO A 115 -20.43 -10.57 0.53
CA PRO A 115 -19.11 -10.90 1.05
C PRO A 115 -18.04 -9.81 0.82
N VAL A 116 -18.37 -8.78 0.05
CA VAL A 116 -17.52 -7.60 -0.13
C VAL A 116 -18.15 -6.46 0.66
N SER A 117 -17.44 -5.98 1.68
CA SER A 117 -17.83 -4.83 2.49
C SER A 117 -16.61 -4.27 3.23
N SER A 118 -15.92 -3.26 2.66
CA SER A 118 -14.79 -2.61 3.32
C SER A 118 -14.70 -1.12 2.97
N TYR A 119 -14.50 -0.28 4.00
CA TYR A 119 -14.56 1.19 3.89
C TYR A 119 -13.24 1.90 4.26
N ASN A 120 -12.33 1.21 4.95
CA ASN A 120 -11.06 1.73 5.44
C ASN A 120 -10.06 0.57 5.61
N GLU A 121 -8.85 0.87 6.08
CA GLU A 121 -7.75 -0.10 6.24
C GLU A 121 -7.62 -0.67 7.66
N TRP A 122 -8.58 -0.48 8.58
CA TRP A 122 -8.42 -0.81 10.01
C TRP A 122 -9.66 -1.39 10.72
N ASP A 123 -10.85 -1.40 10.12
CA ASP A 123 -12.00 -2.14 10.67
C ASP A 123 -11.67 -3.65 10.75
N PRO A 124 -12.29 -4.43 11.67
CA PRO A 124 -11.98 -5.85 11.85
C PRO A 124 -12.03 -6.67 10.56
N LEU A 125 -10.94 -7.36 10.24
CA LEU A 125 -10.73 -8.06 8.98
C LEU A 125 -11.39 -9.45 8.98
N GLU A 126 -12.37 -9.67 8.11
CA GLU A 126 -13.14 -10.94 8.03
C GLU A 126 -12.75 -11.84 6.84
N GLU A 127 -12.51 -11.28 5.65
CA GLU A 127 -12.03 -11.99 4.45
C GLU A 127 -10.95 -11.16 3.72
N VAL A 128 -9.90 -11.82 3.23
CA VAL A 128 -8.74 -11.18 2.58
C VAL A 128 -8.22 -12.01 1.40
N ILE A 129 -7.76 -11.34 0.35
CA ILE A 129 -7.01 -11.96 -0.75
C ILE A 129 -5.51 -11.81 -0.47
N VAL A 130 -4.77 -12.92 -0.41
CA VAL A 130 -3.31 -12.94 -0.32
C VAL A 130 -2.71 -13.43 -1.64
N GLY A 131 -1.62 -12.82 -2.10
CA GLY A 131 -1.05 -13.09 -3.42
C GLY A 131 -0.34 -14.45 -3.59
N ARG A 132 0.33 -14.60 -4.74
CA ARG A 132 1.18 -15.73 -5.12
C ARG A 132 2.51 -15.26 -5.72
N ALA A 133 3.61 -15.79 -5.21
CA ALA A 133 4.96 -15.58 -5.75
C ALA A 133 5.34 -16.63 -6.82
N GLU A 134 4.52 -17.68 -6.96
CA GLU A 134 4.70 -18.74 -7.94
C GLU A 134 4.77 -18.18 -9.37
N ASN A 135 5.72 -18.70 -10.15
CA ASN A 135 5.97 -18.33 -11.55
C ASN A 135 6.23 -16.84 -11.82
N ALA A 136 6.54 -16.02 -10.80
CA ALA A 136 6.81 -14.60 -11.00
C ALA A 136 7.97 -14.36 -11.99
N CYS A 137 7.72 -13.50 -12.97
CA CYS A 137 8.65 -13.13 -14.03
C CYS A 137 9.21 -11.72 -13.85
N VAL A 138 10.50 -11.55 -14.16
CA VAL A 138 11.11 -10.24 -14.29
C VAL A 138 10.51 -9.58 -15.53
N PRO A 139 9.92 -8.37 -15.42
CA PRO A 139 9.33 -7.69 -16.56
C PRO A 139 10.41 -7.30 -17.59
N PRO A 140 10.08 -7.17 -18.88
CA PRO A 140 10.93 -6.51 -19.86
C PRO A 140 11.36 -5.12 -19.37
N PHE A 141 12.60 -4.71 -19.64
CA PHE A 141 13.12 -3.42 -19.15
C PHE A 141 12.70 -2.26 -20.05
N THR A 142 11.41 -1.93 -20.00
CA THR A 142 10.78 -0.80 -20.67
C THR A 142 10.87 0.48 -19.81
N VAL A 143 10.46 1.62 -20.37
CA VAL A 143 10.70 2.95 -19.78
C VAL A 143 9.97 3.14 -18.43
N GLU A 144 8.78 2.56 -18.26
CA GLU A 144 8.02 2.62 -17.02
C GLU A 144 8.61 1.71 -15.93
N VAL A 145 9.16 0.56 -16.31
CA VAL A 145 9.92 -0.32 -15.40
C VAL A 145 11.21 0.38 -14.93
N LYS A 146 11.90 1.08 -15.84
CA LYS A 146 13.10 1.88 -15.51
C LYS A 146 12.78 3.04 -14.56
N ALA A 147 11.71 3.80 -14.83
CA ALA A 147 11.29 4.92 -13.98
C ALA A 147 10.98 4.47 -12.54
N ASN A 148 10.45 3.25 -12.38
CA ASN A 148 9.93 2.77 -11.11
C ASN A 148 10.90 1.88 -10.31
N THR A 149 12.10 1.64 -10.81
CA THR A 149 13.10 0.78 -10.15
C THR A 149 14.39 1.55 -9.85
N TYR A 150 15.12 1.13 -8.80
CA TYR A 150 16.41 1.70 -8.43
C TYR A 150 17.50 1.31 -9.44
N GLU A 151 18.43 2.23 -9.72
CA GLU A 151 19.52 2.08 -10.68
C GLU A 151 20.45 0.90 -10.38
N LYS A 152 20.58 0.52 -9.09
CA LYS A 152 21.24 -0.70 -8.60
C LYS A 152 20.73 -1.98 -9.30
N TYR A 153 19.46 -2.00 -9.72
CA TYR A 153 18.81 -3.17 -10.31
C TYR A 153 18.51 -3.06 -11.81
N TRP A 154 18.73 -1.90 -12.45
CA TRP A 154 18.55 -1.77 -13.91
C TRP A 154 19.32 -2.85 -14.72
N PRO A 155 20.59 -3.19 -14.40
CA PRO A 155 21.31 -4.27 -15.09
C PRO A 155 20.72 -5.68 -14.86
N PHE A 156 20.00 -5.88 -13.74
CA PHE A 156 19.26 -7.12 -13.50
C PHE A 156 18.06 -7.23 -14.44
N TYR A 157 17.22 -6.18 -14.53
CA TYR A 157 16.09 -6.16 -15.46
C TYR A 157 16.53 -6.29 -16.93
N GLN A 158 17.55 -5.54 -17.35
CA GLN A 158 18.14 -5.65 -18.70
C GLN A 158 18.59 -7.07 -19.05
N LYS A 159 19.12 -7.83 -18.07
CA LYS A 159 19.64 -9.20 -18.27
C LYS A 159 18.60 -10.29 -18.04
N ARG A 160 17.48 -10.00 -17.36
CA ARG A 160 16.51 -11.00 -16.90
C ARG A 160 15.08 -10.81 -17.39
N GLY A 161 14.73 -9.68 -18.02
CA GLY A 161 13.37 -9.45 -18.54
C GLY A 161 12.83 -10.63 -19.36
N GLY A 162 11.57 -11.01 -19.12
CA GLY A 162 10.92 -12.19 -19.70
C GLY A 162 11.31 -13.54 -19.07
N ASN A 163 12.27 -13.58 -18.13
CA ASN A 163 12.63 -14.79 -17.38
C ASN A 163 11.96 -14.79 -16.00
N TYR A 164 11.83 -15.96 -15.37
CA TYR A 164 11.46 -16.05 -13.96
C TYR A 164 12.46 -15.32 -13.05
N PHE A 165 11.97 -14.74 -11.95
CA PHE A 165 12.81 -14.34 -10.82
C PHE A 165 13.59 -15.55 -10.26
N PRO A 166 14.71 -15.35 -9.53
CA PRO A 166 15.53 -16.45 -9.02
C PRO A 166 14.73 -17.48 -8.21
N LYS A 167 14.66 -18.73 -8.70
CA LYS A 167 13.76 -19.76 -8.16
C LYS A 167 13.96 -20.08 -6.68
N ASP A 168 15.20 -20.02 -6.18
CA ASP A 168 15.51 -20.24 -4.76
C ASP A 168 14.96 -19.12 -3.86
N HIS A 169 14.86 -17.90 -4.38
CA HIS A 169 14.24 -16.77 -3.70
C HIS A 169 12.71 -16.89 -3.75
N LEU A 170 12.14 -17.23 -4.92
CA LEU A 170 10.71 -17.54 -5.05
C LEU A 170 10.26 -18.71 -4.17
N LYS A 171 11.13 -19.69 -3.90
CA LYS A 171 10.80 -20.81 -3.00
C LYS A 171 10.68 -20.38 -1.53
N LYS A 172 11.49 -19.42 -1.07
CA LYS A 172 11.38 -18.82 0.28
C LYS A 172 10.11 -17.99 0.41
N ALA A 173 9.93 -17.08 -0.55
CA ALA A 173 8.75 -16.25 -0.73
C ALA A 173 7.42 -17.02 -0.63
N VAL A 174 7.30 -18.17 -1.31
CA VAL A 174 6.10 -19.01 -1.22
C VAL A 174 5.91 -19.55 0.20
N ALA A 175 6.97 -20.02 0.88
CA ALA A 175 6.86 -20.53 2.25
C ALA A 175 6.44 -19.44 3.26
N GLU A 176 6.98 -18.23 3.11
CA GLU A 176 6.63 -17.06 3.94
C GLU A 176 5.17 -16.62 3.72
N ILE A 177 4.72 -16.58 2.46
CA ILE A 177 3.33 -16.24 2.12
C ILE A 177 2.35 -17.33 2.59
N GLU A 178 2.70 -18.62 2.51
CA GLU A 178 1.85 -19.67 3.08
C GLU A 178 1.76 -19.58 4.61
N GLU A 179 2.82 -19.19 5.31
CA GLU A 179 2.78 -18.99 6.77
C GLU A 179 2.00 -17.72 7.17
N MET A 180 2.13 -16.62 6.40
CA MET A 180 1.22 -15.47 6.50
C MET A 180 -0.25 -15.91 6.36
N CYS A 181 -0.53 -16.79 5.39
CA CYS A 181 -1.87 -17.36 5.22
C CYS A 181 -2.29 -18.27 6.38
N ASN A 182 -1.37 -18.92 7.09
CA ASN A 182 -1.70 -19.73 8.27
C ASN A 182 -2.03 -18.83 9.46
N ILE A 183 -1.22 -17.80 9.70
CA ILE A 183 -1.43 -16.80 10.75
C ILE A 183 -2.79 -16.10 10.59
N LEU A 184 -3.12 -15.64 9.38
CA LEU A 184 -4.42 -15.01 9.10
C LEU A 184 -5.61 -15.94 9.41
N LYS A 185 -5.51 -17.24 9.09
CA LYS A 185 -6.55 -18.23 9.44
C LYS A 185 -6.65 -18.48 10.95
N MET A 186 -5.52 -18.46 11.68
CA MET A 186 -5.51 -18.58 13.14
C MET A 186 -6.17 -17.38 13.82
N GLU A 187 -6.00 -16.19 13.26
CA GLU A 187 -6.67 -14.95 13.68
C GLU A 187 -8.15 -14.86 13.24
N GLY A 188 -8.69 -15.91 12.62
CA GLY A 188 -10.09 -16.03 12.21
C GLY A 188 -10.42 -15.47 10.82
N VAL A 189 -9.43 -14.98 10.08
CA VAL A 189 -9.64 -14.35 8.76
C VAL A 189 -9.80 -15.41 7.67
N THR A 190 -10.81 -15.25 6.82
CA THR A 190 -11.00 -16.07 5.63
C THR A 190 -9.96 -15.69 4.56
N VAL A 191 -9.07 -16.60 4.20
CA VAL A 191 -7.99 -16.34 3.22
C VAL A 191 -8.36 -16.89 1.83
N ARG A 192 -8.44 -15.99 0.85
CA ARG A 192 -8.53 -16.31 -0.59
C ARG A 192 -7.17 -16.11 -1.25
N ARG A 193 -6.93 -16.84 -2.34
CA ARG A 193 -5.66 -16.81 -3.10
C ARG A 193 -5.96 -16.80 -4.60
N PRO A 194 -5.22 -16.04 -5.42
CA PRO A 194 -5.43 -16.02 -6.87
C PRO A 194 -5.13 -17.38 -7.51
N ASP A 195 -5.65 -17.58 -8.72
CA ASP A 195 -5.38 -18.75 -9.54
C ASP A 195 -3.90 -18.79 -9.96
N PRO A 196 -3.20 -19.95 -9.88
CA PRO A 196 -1.85 -20.08 -10.42
C PRO A 196 -1.81 -19.83 -11.93
N ILE A 197 -0.95 -18.92 -12.36
CA ILE A 197 -0.72 -18.56 -13.77
C ILE A 197 0.77 -18.73 -14.09
N ASP A 198 1.09 -19.09 -15.33
CA ASP A 198 2.45 -18.92 -15.87
C ASP A 198 2.60 -17.51 -16.44
N TRP A 199 3.40 -16.69 -15.78
CA TRP A 199 3.64 -15.30 -16.17
C TRP A 199 4.70 -15.16 -17.27
N SER A 200 5.38 -16.25 -17.66
CA SER A 200 6.33 -16.22 -18.78
C SER A 200 5.66 -16.20 -20.16
N VAL A 201 4.35 -16.51 -20.21
CA VAL A 201 3.55 -16.49 -21.44
C VAL A 201 3.58 -15.10 -22.07
N LYS A 202 4.17 -15.01 -23.27
CA LYS A 202 4.20 -13.80 -24.08
C LYS A 202 2.83 -13.55 -24.71
N TYR A 203 2.37 -12.30 -24.69
CA TYR A 203 1.09 -11.87 -25.26
C TYR A 203 1.27 -10.57 -26.07
N LYS A 204 0.33 -10.36 -26.99
CA LYS A 204 0.32 -9.23 -27.92
C LYS A 204 -1.05 -8.55 -27.96
N THR A 205 -1.07 -7.23 -27.83
CA THR A 205 -2.22 -6.37 -28.19
C THR A 205 -2.00 -5.81 -29.61
N PRO A 206 -2.92 -5.02 -30.19
CA PRO A 206 -2.62 -4.24 -31.39
C PRO A 206 -1.40 -3.30 -31.22
N ASP A 207 -1.21 -2.81 -30.00
CA ASP A 207 -0.37 -1.66 -29.63
C ASP A 207 1.01 -2.07 -29.10
N PHE A 208 1.12 -3.19 -28.39
CA PHE A 208 2.39 -3.68 -27.82
C PHE A 208 2.46 -5.20 -27.67
N GLU A 209 3.64 -5.71 -27.29
CA GLU A 209 3.88 -7.12 -26.97
C GLU A 209 4.74 -7.24 -25.70
N SER A 210 4.39 -8.15 -24.78
CA SER A 210 5.07 -8.29 -23.48
C SER A 210 4.94 -9.70 -22.89
N THR A 211 5.62 -9.97 -21.77
CA THR A 211 5.35 -11.10 -20.86
C THR A 211 4.60 -10.60 -19.62
N GLY A 212 4.18 -11.50 -18.74
CA GLY A 212 3.57 -11.16 -17.45
C GLY A 212 4.59 -10.69 -16.39
N LEU A 213 4.05 -10.32 -15.23
CA LEU A 213 4.78 -10.00 -14.00
C LEU A 213 4.54 -11.08 -12.93
N TYR A 214 3.44 -11.00 -12.18
CA TYR A 214 3.06 -11.96 -11.12
C TYR A 214 1.58 -11.85 -10.73
N GLY A 215 1.14 -12.67 -9.77
CA GLY A 215 -0.11 -12.49 -9.03
C GLY A 215 0.13 -12.19 -7.55
N ALA A 216 1.22 -11.47 -7.25
CA ALA A 216 1.75 -11.34 -5.89
C ALA A 216 1.15 -10.18 -5.10
N MET A 217 0.73 -9.08 -5.77
CA MET A 217 0.18 -7.88 -5.15
C MET A 217 -1.32 -7.74 -5.47
N PRO A 218 -2.25 -8.25 -4.63
CA PRO A 218 -3.68 -7.95 -4.79
C PRO A 218 -3.96 -6.45 -4.65
N ARG A 219 -3.19 -5.74 -3.81
CA ARG A 219 -3.35 -4.32 -3.48
C ARG A 219 -3.14 -3.39 -4.67
N ASP A 220 -2.21 -3.73 -5.56
CA ASP A 220 -1.89 -2.94 -6.76
C ASP A 220 -3.01 -2.95 -7.80
N ILE A 221 -3.82 -4.01 -7.86
CA ILE A 221 -4.80 -4.22 -8.93
C ILE A 221 -6.26 -4.26 -8.44
N LEU A 222 -6.51 -4.44 -7.15
CA LEU A 222 -7.86 -4.49 -6.57
C LEU A 222 -7.98 -3.49 -5.41
N ILE A 223 -8.98 -2.61 -5.51
CA ILE A 223 -9.47 -1.81 -4.38
C ILE A 223 -10.92 -2.17 -4.08
N VAL A 224 -11.27 -2.24 -2.79
CA VAL A 224 -12.64 -2.43 -2.32
C VAL A 224 -13.15 -1.11 -1.73
N VAL A 225 -14.30 -0.63 -2.21
CA VAL A 225 -14.94 0.60 -1.75
C VAL A 225 -16.39 0.29 -1.41
N GLY A 226 -16.70 0.17 -0.12
CA GLY A 226 -17.99 -0.33 0.35
C GLY A 226 -18.19 -1.78 -0.11
N ASN A 227 -19.31 -2.04 -0.81
CA ASN A 227 -19.62 -3.35 -1.38
C ASN A 227 -19.16 -3.55 -2.84
N GLU A 228 -18.25 -2.72 -3.31
CA GLU A 228 -17.72 -2.74 -4.67
C GLU A 228 -16.25 -3.14 -4.73
N ILE A 229 -15.91 -4.12 -5.57
CA ILE A 229 -14.54 -4.46 -5.94
C ILE A 229 -14.23 -3.91 -7.34
N ILE A 230 -13.16 -3.12 -7.41
CA ILE A 230 -12.74 -2.39 -8.62
C ILE A 230 -11.40 -2.95 -9.09
N GLU A 231 -11.37 -3.46 -10.33
CA GLU A 231 -10.12 -3.78 -11.02
C GLU A 231 -9.49 -2.50 -11.59
N ALA A 232 -8.25 -2.23 -11.19
CA ALA A 232 -7.45 -1.11 -11.68
C ALA A 232 -7.01 -1.33 -13.15
N PRO A 233 -6.79 -0.25 -13.91
CA PRO A 233 -6.33 -0.34 -15.29
C PRO A 233 -4.86 -0.80 -15.38
N MET A 234 -4.05 -0.55 -14.33
CA MET A 234 -2.59 -0.62 -14.32
C MET A 234 -1.95 0.40 -15.29
N ALA A 235 -0.64 0.62 -15.16
CA ALA A 235 0.13 1.40 -16.14
C ALA A 235 1.36 0.68 -16.72
N TRP A 236 1.71 -0.51 -16.26
CA TRP A 236 2.82 -1.30 -16.82
C TRP A 236 2.33 -2.27 -17.89
N ARG A 237 3.01 -2.29 -19.04
CA ARG A 237 2.70 -3.23 -20.15
C ARG A 237 2.72 -4.68 -19.68
N ALA A 238 3.65 -5.04 -18.79
CA ALA A 238 3.78 -6.38 -18.20
C ALA A 238 2.63 -6.79 -17.26
N ARG A 239 1.81 -5.84 -16.79
CA ARG A 239 0.68 -6.08 -15.85
C ARG A 239 -0.68 -6.08 -16.54
N PHE A 240 -0.74 -5.91 -17.86
CA PHE A 240 -1.99 -5.75 -18.60
C PHE A 240 -3.02 -6.86 -18.29
N PHE A 241 -2.58 -8.12 -18.29
CA PHE A 241 -3.43 -9.29 -18.06
C PHE A 241 -3.42 -9.83 -16.61
N GLU A 242 -2.86 -9.09 -15.65
CA GLU A 242 -2.71 -9.53 -14.25
C GLU A 242 -4.06 -9.85 -13.57
N TYR A 243 -5.12 -9.13 -13.96
CA TYR A 243 -6.50 -9.36 -13.49
C TYR A 243 -6.97 -10.81 -13.64
N ARG A 244 -6.43 -11.56 -14.63
CA ARG A 244 -6.86 -12.94 -14.92
C ARG A 244 -6.73 -13.87 -13.72
N ALA A 245 -5.74 -13.65 -12.86
CA ALA A 245 -5.50 -14.48 -11.67
C ALA A 245 -6.60 -14.34 -10.60
N TYR A 246 -7.33 -13.22 -10.61
CA TYR A 246 -8.33 -12.89 -9.59
C TYR A 246 -9.77 -13.16 -10.04
N ARG A 247 -10.01 -13.35 -11.34
CA ARG A 247 -11.36 -13.49 -11.91
C ARG A 247 -12.18 -14.64 -11.32
N SER A 248 -11.58 -15.72 -10.83
CA SER A 248 -12.32 -16.80 -10.17
C SER A 248 -12.87 -16.39 -8.80
N ILE A 249 -12.12 -15.59 -8.02
CA ILE A 249 -12.60 -14.99 -6.76
C ILE A 249 -13.67 -13.94 -7.04
N ILE A 250 -13.39 -13.02 -7.97
CA ILE A 250 -14.27 -11.88 -8.26
C ILE A 250 -15.63 -12.34 -8.81
N LYS A 251 -15.66 -13.37 -9.67
CA LYS A 251 -16.92 -14.00 -10.10
C LYS A 251 -17.70 -14.57 -8.93
N ASP A 252 -17.06 -15.26 -7.97
CA ASP A 252 -17.73 -15.79 -6.78
C ASP A 252 -18.38 -14.67 -5.95
N TYR A 253 -17.64 -13.58 -5.67
CA TYR A 253 -18.21 -12.40 -5.00
C TYR A 253 -19.40 -11.79 -5.77
N PHE A 254 -19.30 -11.69 -7.09
CA PHE A 254 -20.38 -11.16 -7.94
C PHE A 254 -21.65 -12.03 -7.88
N HIS A 255 -21.51 -13.38 -7.94
CA HIS A 255 -22.65 -14.29 -7.75
C HIS A 255 -23.25 -14.21 -6.33
N ARG A 256 -22.47 -13.76 -5.35
CA ARG A 256 -22.89 -13.50 -3.96
C ARG A 256 -23.27 -12.03 -3.69
N GLY A 257 -23.52 -11.23 -4.73
CA GLY A 257 -24.13 -9.90 -4.62
C GLY A 257 -23.18 -8.71 -4.47
N ALA A 258 -21.87 -8.91 -4.58
CA ALA A 258 -20.91 -7.80 -4.63
C ALA A 258 -21.01 -7.04 -5.96
N LYS A 259 -20.86 -5.71 -5.92
CA LYS A 259 -20.65 -4.91 -7.14
C LYS A 259 -19.25 -5.20 -7.67
N TRP A 260 -19.12 -5.40 -8.98
CA TRP A 260 -17.83 -5.61 -9.65
C TRP A 260 -17.71 -4.61 -10.79
N THR A 261 -16.63 -3.83 -10.75
CA THR A 261 -16.29 -2.82 -11.77
C THR A 261 -14.89 -3.10 -12.30
N THR A 262 -14.68 -2.81 -13.59
CA THR A 262 -13.35 -2.73 -14.19
C THR A 262 -13.16 -1.30 -14.70
N ALA A 263 -12.08 -0.64 -14.30
CA ALA A 263 -11.71 0.65 -14.88
C ALA A 263 -11.48 0.52 -16.41
N PRO A 264 -11.64 1.59 -17.21
CA PRO A 264 -11.32 1.57 -18.63
C PRO A 264 -9.89 1.09 -18.84
N LYS A 265 -9.72 -0.03 -19.55
CA LYS A 265 -8.40 -0.62 -19.76
C LYS A 265 -7.64 0.21 -20.79
N PRO A 266 -6.49 0.83 -20.46
CA PRO A 266 -5.72 1.62 -21.40
C PRO A 266 -5.19 0.75 -22.53
N THR A 267 -5.00 1.34 -23.71
CA THR A 267 -4.26 0.72 -24.82
C THR A 267 -2.82 0.38 -24.42
N MET A 268 -2.23 1.22 -23.55
CA MET A 268 -0.79 1.23 -23.28
C MET A 268 0.03 1.36 -24.57
N ALA A 269 -0.47 2.13 -25.54
CA ALA A 269 0.29 2.58 -26.71
C ALA A 269 1.48 3.46 -26.29
N ASP A 270 2.39 3.78 -27.22
CA ASP A 270 3.62 4.50 -26.89
C ASP A 270 3.34 5.93 -26.39
N GLU A 271 2.20 6.53 -26.77
CA GLU A 271 1.71 7.84 -26.34
C GLU A 271 1.37 7.92 -24.83
N LEU A 272 1.13 6.78 -24.16
CA LEU A 272 0.96 6.75 -22.71
C LEU A 272 2.28 7.03 -21.97
N TYR A 273 3.43 6.93 -22.63
CA TYR A 273 4.75 7.00 -22.00
C TYR A 273 5.66 8.08 -22.63
N ASP A 274 6.32 8.88 -21.78
CA ASP A 274 7.49 9.66 -22.16
C ASP A 274 8.67 8.71 -22.42
N GLN A 275 8.86 8.32 -23.68
CA GLN A 275 9.91 7.38 -24.09
C GLN A 275 11.33 7.93 -23.83
N ASP A 276 11.48 9.25 -23.85
CA ASP A 276 12.73 9.97 -23.59
C ASP A 276 12.88 10.40 -22.12
N TYR A 277 12.02 9.91 -21.22
CA TYR A 277 11.94 10.33 -19.81
C TYR A 277 13.33 10.36 -19.14
N PRO A 278 13.85 11.55 -18.77
CA PRO A 278 15.30 11.77 -18.64
C PRO A 278 15.90 11.32 -17.28
N ILE A 279 15.45 10.16 -16.78
CA ILE A 279 15.96 9.52 -15.58
C ILE A 279 17.33 8.85 -15.82
N ARG A 280 18.36 9.23 -15.05
CA ARG A 280 19.67 8.54 -14.99
C ARG A 280 19.99 8.04 -13.58
N SER A 281 19.40 8.66 -12.57
CA SER A 281 19.37 8.20 -11.17
C SER A 281 17.97 8.36 -10.56
N VAL A 282 17.76 7.80 -9.37
CA VAL A 282 16.56 8.07 -8.56
C VAL A 282 16.45 9.55 -8.16
N GLU A 283 17.58 10.25 -8.01
CA GLU A 283 17.60 11.70 -7.71
C GLU A 283 17.00 12.52 -8.87
N ASP A 284 17.27 12.15 -10.13
CA ASP A 284 16.66 12.79 -11.30
C ASP A 284 15.15 12.62 -11.30
N ARG A 285 14.66 11.42 -10.97
CA ARG A 285 13.21 11.15 -10.86
C ARG A 285 12.54 12.02 -9.81
N HIS A 286 13.17 12.23 -8.65
CA HIS A 286 12.60 13.11 -7.62
C HIS A 286 12.56 14.58 -8.09
N LYS A 287 13.60 15.06 -8.78
CA LYS A 287 13.60 16.39 -9.42
C LYS A 287 12.54 16.52 -10.51
N LEU A 288 12.25 15.45 -11.27
CA LEU A 288 11.22 15.42 -12.31
C LEU A 288 9.81 15.40 -11.71
N ALA A 289 9.55 14.55 -10.72
CA ALA A 289 8.28 14.51 -10.00
C ALA A 289 7.95 15.86 -9.33
N ALA A 290 8.94 16.53 -8.75
CA ALA A 290 8.80 17.89 -8.21
C ALA A 290 8.49 18.97 -9.27
N GLN A 291 8.77 18.71 -10.55
CA GLN A 291 8.37 19.54 -11.70
C GLN A 291 7.01 19.12 -12.29
N GLY A 292 6.32 18.14 -11.70
CA GLY A 292 5.11 17.54 -12.26
C GLY A 292 5.37 16.62 -13.47
N LYS A 293 6.61 16.17 -13.68
CA LYS A 293 7.02 15.29 -14.79
C LYS A 293 7.16 13.84 -14.31
N PHE A 294 6.56 12.93 -15.07
CA PHE A 294 6.48 11.51 -14.79
C PHE A 294 6.57 10.75 -16.11
N VAL A 295 6.89 9.45 -16.06
CA VAL A 295 6.95 8.60 -17.26
C VAL A 295 5.59 8.44 -17.92
N THR A 296 4.49 8.42 -17.16
CA THR A 296 3.12 8.35 -17.70
C THR A 296 2.61 9.73 -18.09
N THR A 297 2.09 9.85 -19.31
CA THR A 297 1.41 11.04 -19.83
C THR A 297 -0.04 11.11 -19.33
N GLU A 298 -0.81 12.09 -19.80
CA GLU A 298 -2.27 12.18 -19.62
C GLU A 298 -3.01 11.80 -20.93
N PHE A 299 -2.48 10.85 -21.71
CA PHE A 299 -3.09 10.38 -22.96
C PHE A 299 -4.42 9.63 -22.71
N GLU A 300 -4.43 8.71 -21.75
CA GLU A 300 -5.58 7.92 -21.34
C GLU A 300 -5.52 7.62 -19.82
N PRO A 301 -6.63 7.25 -19.15
CA PRO A 301 -6.62 6.98 -17.71
C PRO A 301 -5.77 5.77 -17.34
N CYS A 302 -4.75 5.96 -16.49
CA CYS A 302 -3.97 4.87 -15.91
C CYS A 302 -3.75 5.07 -14.40
N PHE A 303 -3.79 3.97 -13.65
CA PHE A 303 -3.50 3.91 -12.22
C PHE A 303 -3.29 2.48 -11.73
N ASP A 304 -2.50 2.33 -10.67
CA ASP A 304 -2.47 1.15 -9.80
C ASP A 304 -3.34 1.47 -8.56
N ALA A 305 -4.12 0.51 -8.07
CA ALA A 305 -4.99 0.69 -6.91
C ALA A 305 -4.22 1.06 -5.62
N ALA A 306 -2.98 0.63 -5.47
CA ALA A 306 -2.11 0.91 -4.32
C ALA A 306 -1.63 2.39 -4.23
N ASP A 307 -1.92 3.25 -5.21
CA ASP A 307 -1.76 4.71 -5.04
C ASP A 307 -2.94 5.36 -4.26
N PHE A 308 -3.98 4.60 -3.93
CA PHE A 308 -5.17 5.04 -3.20
C PHE A 308 -5.26 4.36 -1.82
N ILE A 309 -5.54 5.13 -0.77
CA ILE A 309 -5.75 4.62 0.59
C ILE A 309 -7.04 5.18 1.21
N ARG A 310 -7.80 4.34 1.93
CA ARG A 310 -9.21 4.62 2.27
C ARG A 310 -9.39 4.99 3.75
N ALA A 311 -10.20 6.01 4.01
CA ALA A 311 -10.56 6.47 5.34
C ALA A 311 -12.09 6.70 5.48
N GLY A 312 -12.89 5.70 5.11
CA GLY A 312 -14.35 5.79 5.13
C GLY A 312 -14.90 6.46 3.87
N ARG A 313 -15.47 7.66 4.00
CA ARG A 313 -15.96 8.45 2.86
C ARG A 313 -14.86 9.25 2.15
N ASP A 314 -13.70 9.40 2.77
CA ASP A 314 -12.57 10.13 2.20
C ASP A 314 -11.48 9.13 1.76
N ILE A 315 -11.02 9.25 0.53
CA ILE A 315 -9.98 8.40 -0.08
C ILE A 315 -8.85 9.32 -0.52
N PHE A 316 -7.61 8.97 -0.17
CA PHE A 316 -6.43 9.77 -0.49
C PHE A 316 -5.64 9.09 -1.61
N ALA A 317 -5.33 9.85 -2.66
CA ALA A 317 -4.60 9.41 -3.84
C ALA A 317 -3.32 10.24 -4.03
N GLN A 318 -2.28 9.65 -4.61
CA GLN A 318 -1.14 10.41 -5.16
C GLN A 318 -1.09 10.32 -6.67
N ARG A 319 -0.56 11.36 -7.32
CA ARG A 319 -0.12 11.29 -8.72
C ARG A 319 1.29 10.72 -8.74
N SER A 320 1.43 9.48 -9.20
CA SER A 320 2.68 8.71 -9.19
C SER A 320 3.22 8.53 -10.62
N GLN A 321 4.24 7.69 -10.82
CA GLN A 321 4.70 7.28 -12.14
C GLN A 321 3.72 6.31 -12.84
N VAL A 322 2.79 5.67 -12.11
CA VAL A 322 1.75 4.78 -12.68
C VAL A 322 0.33 5.35 -12.61
N THR A 323 0.08 6.30 -11.70
CA THR A 323 -1.23 6.91 -11.48
C THR A 323 -1.25 8.35 -11.98
N ASN A 324 -1.95 8.57 -13.10
CA ASN A 324 -2.07 9.87 -13.75
C ASN A 324 -3.34 10.63 -13.33
N TYR A 325 -3.44 11.92 -13.66
CA TYR A 325 -4.58 12.74 -13.24
C TYR A 325 -5.90 12.26 -13.86
N LEU A 326 -5.89 11.72 -15.09
CA LEU A 326 -7.06 11.08 -15.70
C LEU A 326 -7.54 9.85 -14.92
N GLY A 327 -6.63 9.01 -14.40
CA GLY A 327 -6.96 7.86 -13.57
C GLY A 327 -7.61 8.26 -12.24
N ILE A 328 -7.04 9.25 -11.56
CA ILE A 328 -7.61 9.80 -10.32
C ILE A 328 -8.97 10.46 -10.58
N GLU A 329 -9.12 11.21 -11.68
CA GLU A 329 -10.38 11.83 -12.08
C GLU A 329 -11.46 10.79 -12.41
N TRP A 330 -11.09 9.65 -13.01
CA TRP A 330 -12.02 8.54 -13.23
C TRP A 330 -12.53 7.99 -11.89
N MET A 331 -11.64 7.67 -10.95
CA MET A 331 -12.02 7.21 -9.60
C MET A 331 -12.89 8.23 -8.86
N ARG A 332 -12.52 9.52 -8.92
CA ARG A 332 -13.26 10.63 -8.29
C ARG A 332 -14.67 10.79 -8.86
N ARG A 333 -14.85 10.56 -10.16
CA ARG A 333 -16.13 10.70 -10.86
C ARG A 333 -17.02 9.45 -10.68
N HIS A 334 -16.41 8.27 -10.63
CA HIS A 334 -17.08 6.98 -10.45
C HIS A 334 -17.66 6.81 -9.04
N LEU A 335 -16.92 7.25 -8.01
CA LEU A 335 -17.31 7.07 -6.60
C LEU A 335 -18.13 8.24 -6.00
N ALA A 336 -18.40 9.28 -6.79
CA ALA A 336 -19.21 10.43 -6.37
C ALA A 336 -20.73 10.10 -6.43
N PRO A 337 -21.56 10.65 -5.53
CA PRO A 337 -21.25 11.66 -4.51
C PRO A 337 -20.81 11.08 -3.16
N ASP A 338 -20.89 9.76 -2.96
CA ASP A 338 -20.74 9.14 -1.64
C ASP A 338 -19.31 9.21 -1.09
N TYR A 339 -18.31 9.10 -1.96
CA TYR A 339 -16.90 9.18 -1.58
C TYR A 339 -16.22 10.40 -2.21
N LYS A 340 -15.20 10.92 -1.53
CA LYS A 340 -14.36 12.02 -1.98
C LYS A 340 -12.94 11.50 -2.19
N VAL A 341 -12.46 11.61 -3.42
CA VAL A 341 -11.05 11.31 -3.75
C VAL A 341 -10.25 12.62 -3.67
N HIS A 342 -9.29 12.67 -2.76
CA HIS A 342 -8.41 13.82 -2.50
C HIS A 342 -7.01 13.53 -3.03
N ILE A 343 -6.41 14.50 -3.74
CA ILE A 343 -5.01 14.38 -4.18
C ILE A 343 -4.10 14.94 -3.08
N ILE A 344 -3.17 14.10 -2.62
CA ILE A 344 -2.05 14.49 -1.77
C ILE A 344 -0.71 14.20 -2.45
N SER A 345 0.35 14.79 -1.93
CA SER A 345 1.67 14.81 -2.57
C SER A 345 2.77 14.86 -1.52
N PHE A 346 3.93 14.31 -1.86
CA PHE A 346 5.05 14.12 -0.94
C PHE A 346 6.34 14.64 -1.55
N LYS A 347 7.28 15.05 -0.71
CA LYS A 347 8.68 15.23 -1.11
C LYS A 347 9.27 13.85 -1.45
N ASP A 348 10.17 13.80 -2.44
CA ASP A 348 10.93 12.62 -2.86
C ASP A 348 10.09 11.31 -2.91
N PRO A 349 8.94 11.32 -3.62
CA PRO A 349 7.92 10.30 -3.49
C PRO A 349 8.39 8.92 -3.95
N ASN A 350 7.71 7.88 -3.45
CA ASN A 350 7.78 6.55 -4.05
C ASN A 350 7.39 6.68 -5.55
N PRO A 351 8.07 6.01 -6.50
CA PRO A 351 7.65 6.07 -7.90
C PRO A 351 6.22 5.56 -8.12
N MET A 352 5.75 4.68 -7.26
CA MET A 352 4.39 4.13 -7.25
C MET A 352 4.04 3.74 -5.82
N HIS A 353 2.75 3.76 -5.51
CA HIS A 353 2.12 3.22 -4.29
C HIS A 353 2.32 4.09 -3.03
N ILE A 354 1.23 4.28 -2.28
CA ILE A 354 1.10 5.26 -1.19
C ILE A 354 1.28 4.64 0.21
N ASP A 355 1.01 3.36 0.35
CA ASP A 355 1.13 2.57 1.60
C ASP A 355 2.51 2.71 2.29
N ALA A 356 3.62 2.46 1.60
CA ALA A 356 4.99 2.63 2.11
C ALA A 356 5.42 4.11 2.29
N THR A 357 4.45 5.05 2.26
CA THR A 357 4.65 6.50 2.37
C THR A 357 3.71 7.15 3.40
N PHE A 358 2.44 6.75 3.42
CA PHE A 358 1.38 7.37 4.23
C PHE A 358 0.29 6.33 4.59
N ASN A 359 0.62 5.38 5.47
CA ASN A 359 -0.24 4.26 5.82
C ASN A 359 -1.24 4.66 6.93
N ILE A 360 -2.54 4.64 6.65
CA ILE A 360 -3.59 5.05 7.61
C ILE A 360 -4.05 3.81 8.39
N ILE A 361 -3.67 3.76 9.68
CA ILE A 361 -3.75 2.55 10.52
C ILE A 361 -4.85 2.61 11.60
N GLY A 362 -5.69 3.65 11.60
CA GLY A 362 -6.78 3.79 12.54
C GLY A 362 -7.57 5.10 12.37
N PRO A 363 -8.68 5.30 13.12
CA PRO A 363 -9.52 6.49 13.04
C PRO A 363 -8.76 7.77 13.41
N GLY A 364 -8.23 8.47 12.39
CA GLY A 364 -7.39 9.65 12.60
C GLY A 364 -5.95 9.33 13.01
N LEU A 365 -5.43 8.14 12.68
CA LEU A 365 -4.06 7.71 13.00
C LEU A 365 -3.33 7.27 11.72
N VAL A 366 -2.17 7.86 11.44
CA VAL A 366 -1.42 7.61 10.20
C VAL A 366 0.09 7.54 10.42
N LEU A 367 0.74 6.57 9.77
CA LEU A 367 2.19 6.47 9.65
C LEU A 367 2.65 7.32 8.47
N SER A 368 3.34 8.44 8.74
CA SER A 368 3.93 9.30 7.72
C SER A 368 5.43 9.05 7.63
N ASN A 369 5.89 8.58 6.47
CA ASN A 369 7.30 8.29 6.19
C ASN A 369 8.19 9.55 6.38
N PRO A 370 9.29 9.50 7.18
CA PRO A 370 10.13 10.67 7.44
C PRO A 370 10.89 11.18 6.22
N ASP A 371 11.29 10.29 5.30
CA ASP A 371 12.03 10.67 4.09
C ASP A 371 11.11 11.36 3.07
N ARG A 372 9.80 11.08 3.16
CA ARG A 372 8.75 11.47 2.21
C ARG A 372 7.64 12.32 2.85
N PRO A 373 7.94 13.49 3.45
CA PRO A 373 6.93 14.30 4.13
C PRO A 373 5.82 14.78 3.18
N CYS A 374 4.57 14.65 3.63
CA CYS A 374 3.37 15.09 2.90
C CYS A 374 3.27 16.63 2.87
N HIS A 375 3.13 17.22 1.68
CA HIS A 375 2.96 18.67 1.52
C HIS A 375 1.61 19.15 2.09
N GLN A 376 0.60 18.28 2.12
CA GLN A 376 -0.73 18.56 2.64
C GLN A 376 -0.89 18.17 4.13
N ILE A 377 0.20 17.89 4.86
CA ILE A 377 0.14 17.33 6.24
C ILE A 377 -0.70 18.17 7.22
N ASP A 378 -0.75 19.49 7.03
CA ASP A 378 -1.54 20.40 7.86
C ASP A 378 -3.07 20.24 7.71
N LEU A 379 -3.55 19.60 6.63
CA LEU A 379 -4.95 19.19 6.50
C LEU A 379 -5.31 18.19 7.61
N PHE A 380 -4.48 17.15 7.76
CA PHE A 380 -4.66 16.08 8.74
C PHE A 380 -4.51 16.61 10.17
N LYS A 381 -3.50 17.46 10.43
CA LYS A 381 -3.35 18.12 11.74
C LYS A 381 -4.57 18.96 12.12
N LYS A 382 -5.14 19.72 11.18
CA LYS A 382 -6.37 20.52 11.40
C LYS A 382 -7.62 19.65 11.62
N ALA A 383 -7.67 18.47 10.99
CA ALA A 383 -8.67 17.44 11.26
C ALA A 383 -8.43 16.67 12.57
N GLY A 384 -7.41 17.03 13.36
CA GLY A 384 -7.10 16.41 14.65
C GLY A 384 -6.44 15.03 14.56
N TRP A 385 -5.84 14.67 13.42
CA TRP A 385 -5.18 13.37 13.23
C TRP A 385 -3.82 13.30 13.94
N THR A 386 -3.56 12.16 14.57
CA THR A 386 -2.25 11.80 15.11
C THR A 386 -1.35 11.34 13.96
N ILE A 387 -0.34 12.15 13.66
CA ILE A 387 0.72 11.81 12.70
C ILE A 387 1.86 11.12 13.44
N VAL A 388 2.14 9.86 13.10
CA VAL A 388 3.26 9.10 13.66
C VAL A 388 4.34 8.95 12.60
N THR A 389 5.60 9.22 12.97
CA THR A 389 6.76 8.95 12.13
C THR A 389 7.36 7.59 12.52
N PRO A 390 7.38 6.59 11.62
CA PRO A 390 8.00 5.30 11.92
C PRO A 390 9.53 5.42 12.02
N PRO A 391 10.18 4.53 12.80
CA PRO A 391 11.64 4.46 12.89
C PRO A 391 12.26 3.98 11.57
N ILE A 392 13.55 4.25 11.40
CA ILE A 392 14.32 3.84 10.21
C ILE A 392 14.34 2.29 10.12
N PRO A 393 14.11 1.70 8.92
CA PRO A 393 14.13 0.25 8.73
C PRO A 393 15.51 -0.36 9.01
N VAL A 394 15.53 -1.61 9.50
CA VAL A 394 16.75 -2.39 9.80
C VAL A 394 17.05 -3.51 8.81
N ILE A 395 16.21 -3.70 7.79
CA ILE A 395 16.51 -4.60 6.66
C ILE A 395 17.90 -4.30 6.03
N PRO A 396 18.77 -5.30 5.81
CA PRO A 396 20.13 -5.08 5.29
C PRO A 396 20.18 -4.50 3.86
N ASP A 397 21.12 -3.58 3.60
CA ASP A 397 21.29 -2.94 2.28
C ASP A 397 21.79 -3.91 1.16
N ASP A 398 22.28 -5.10 1.52
CA ASP A 398 22.63 -6.18 0.59
C ASP A 398 21.44 -7.09 0.24
N HIS A 399 20.31 -6.99 0.95
CA HIS A 399 19.08 -7.69 0.61
C HIS A 399 18.54 -7.21 -0.77
N PRO A 400 18.09 -8.13 -1.65
CA PRO A 400 17.72 -7.79 -3.03
C PRO A 400 16.29 -7.22 -3.15
N LEU A 401 16.12 -5.95 -2.79
CA LEU A 401 14.86 -5.21 -3.01
C LEU A 401 14.70 -4.78 -4.47
N TRP A 402 14.34 -5.70 -5.37
CA TRP A 402 14.20 -5.42 -6.82
C TRP A 402 13.20 -4.30 -7.15
N MET A 403 12.14 -4.18 -6.35
CA MET A 403 11.09 -3.14 -6.41
C MET A 403 10.88 -2.56 -5.00
N SER A 404 10.04 -1.52 -4.88
CA SER A 404 9.83 -0.79 -3.63
C SER A 404 11.16 -0.29 -3.00
N SER A 405 11.19 -0.05 -1.68
CA SER A 405 12.37 0.38 -0.92
C SER A 405 12.34 -0.22 0.49
N LYS A 406 13.39 0.03 1.30
CA LYS A 406 13.46 -0.45 2.68
C LYS A 406 12.29 -0.02 3.58
N TRP A 407 11.51 1.01 3.19
CA TRP A 407 10.32 1.47 3.89
C TRP A 407 9.10 0.51 3.82
N LEU A 408 9.27 -0.70 3.28
CA LEU A 408 8.31 -1.80 3.47
C LEU A 408 8.05 -2.12 4.95
N SER A 409 8.94 -1.77 5.88
CA SER A 409 8.70 -1.91 7.33
C SER A 409 7.45 -1.18 7.83
N MET A 410 6.98 -0.14 7.13
CA MET A 410 5.72 0.58 7.43
C MET A 410 4.56 0.20 6.49
N ASN A 411 4.75 -0.72 5.54
CA ASN A 411 3.68 -1.34 4.77
C ASN A 411 3.00 -2.45 5.60
N VAL A 412 2.42 -2.05 6.73
CA VAL A 412 1.74 -2.94 7.68
C VAL A 412 0.29 -3.18 7.28
N LEU A 413 -0.23 -4.35 7.63
CA LEU A 413 -1.65 -4.71 7.53
C LEU A 413 -2.27 -4.71 8.93
N MET A 414 -3.30 -3.90 9.14
CA MET A 414 -4.13 -3.98 10.35
C MET A 414 -5.11 -5.17 10.24
N LEU A 415 -5.34 -5.87 11.34
CA LEU A 415 -6.39 -6.90 11.46
C LEU A 415 -7.63 -6.36 12.21
N ASP A 416 -7.45 -5.28 12.96
CA ASP A 416 -8.46 -4.34 13.48
C ASP A 416 -7.73 -3.07 13.96
N GLU A 417 -8.41 -2.13 14.64
CA GLU A 417 -7.83 -0.91 15.23
C GLU A 417 -6.68 -1.15 16.24
N LYS A 418 -6.25 -2.39 16.50
CA LYS A 418 -5.30 -2.73 17.57
C LYS A 418 -4.33 -3.84 17.23
N ARG A 419 -4.72 -4.84 16.43
CA ARG A 419 -3.84 -5.93 15.97
C ARG A 419 -3.18 -5.56 14.64
N VAL A 420 -1.85 -5.74 14.55
CA VAL A 420 -1.07 -5.39 13.35
C VAL A 420 -0.16 -6.53 12.91
N MET A 421 -0.16 -6.81 11.62
CA MET A 421 0.79 -7.68 10.96
C MET A 421 1.98 -6.85 10.47
N VAL A 422 3.17 -7.19 10.95
CA VAL A 422 4.39 -6.36 10.88
C VAL A 422 5.62 -7.26 10.76
N ASP A 423 6.65 -6.82 10.04
CA ASP A 423 7.82 -7.66 9.77
C ASP A 423 8.55 -8.10 11.07
N ALA A 424 8.98 -9.36 11.09
CA ALA A 424 9.65 -10.03 12.22
C ALA A 424 10.98 -9.40 12.63
N ASN A 425 11.74 -8.95 11.64
CA ASN A 425 13.09 -8.42 11.78
C ASN A 425 13.07 -6.92 12.15
N GLU A 426 12.02 -6.21 11.78
CA GLU A 426 11.78 -4.79 12.06
C GLU A 426 11.36 -4.50 13.52
N VAL A 427 12.16 -4.99 14.47
CA VAL A 427 12.01 -4.78 15.92
C VAL A 427 11.81 -3.29 16.30
N PRO A 428 12.45 -2.28 15.67
CA PRO A 428 12.20 -0.88 16.01
C PRO A 428 10.74 -0.43 15.81
N ILE A 429 10.08 -0.82 14.71
CA ILE A 429 8.67 -0.44 14.48
C ILE A 429 7.71 -1.29 15.33
N GLN A 430 8.04 -2.55 15.62
CA GLN A 430 7.36 -3.32 16.67
C GLN A 430 7.38 -2.55 18.02
N LYS A 431 8.54 -2.04 18.43
CA LYS A 431 8.69 -1.19 19.64
C LYS A 431 8.10 0.22 19.52
N MET A 432 7.61 0.61 18.35
CA MET A 432 6.74 1.79 18.18
C MET A 432 5.28 1.40 18.43
N PHE A 433 4.79 0.31 17.82
CA PHE A 433 3.41 -0.16 18.04
C PHE A 433 3.13 -0.51 19.51
N GLU A 434 4.06 -1.17 20.22
CA GLU A 434 3.94 -1.42 21.68
C GLU A 434 3.76 -0.13 22.52
N LYS A 435 4.25 1.01 22.04
CA LYS A 435 4.10 2.32 22.70
C LYS A 435 2.83 3.04 22.25
N LEU A 436 2.39 2.84 21.01
CA LEU A 436 1.07 3.28 20.56
C LEU A 436 -0.04 2.52 21.28
N GLU A 437 0.18 1.25 21.64
CA GLU A 437 -0.75 0.48 22.48
C GLU A 437 -1.02 1.22 23.81
N GLN A 438 0.05 1.57 24.53
CA GLN A 438 -0.03 2.23 25.84
C GLN A 438 -0.74 3.59 25.82
N ASN A 439 -0.87 4.24 24.65
CA ASN A 439 -1.43 5.59 24.51
C ASN A 439 -2.74 5.66 23.70
N PHE A 440 -2.99 4.72 22.78
CA PHE A 440 -4.09 4.78 21.80
C PHE A 440 -4.81 3.44 21.57
N MET A 441 -4.10 2.29 21.55
CA MET A 441 -4.65 0.99 21.14
C MET A 441 -4.75 0.02 22.35
N LYS A 442 -5.91 -0.47 22.78
CA LYS A 442 -5.97 -1.41 23.94
C LYS A 442 -5.96 -2.90 23.56
N GLY A 443 -4.78 -3.50 23.38
CA GLY A 443 -4.58 -4.93 23.12
C GLY A 443 -3.93 -5.22 21.77
N LEU A 444 -2.59 -5.16 21.71
CA LEU A 444 -1.78 -5.37 20.52
C LEU A 444 -1.32 -6.84 20.40
N LEU A 445 -1.75 -7.54 19.34
CA LEU A 445 -0.99 -8.67 18.81
C LEU A 445 -0.15 -8.18 17.63
N MET A 446 1.13 -8.56 17.64
CA MET A 446 2.06 -8.42 16.52
C MET A 446 2.42 -9.81 16.01
N PHE A 447 2.38 -9.99 14.70
CA PHE A 447 2.73 -11.25 14.04
C PHE A 447 4.07 -11.11 13.34
N PRO A 448 5.18 -11.60 13.95
CA PRO A 448 6.50 -11.51 13.35
C PRO A 448 6.60 -12.47 12.15
N ILE A 449 6.31 -11.94 10.96
CA ILE A 449 6.52 -12.60 9.67
C ILE A 449 7.81 -12.02 9.08
N SER A 450 8.79 -12.85 8.76
CA SER A 450 9.97 -12.37 8.01
C SER A 450 9.56 -12.22 6.54
N ILE A 451 9.34 -10.98 6.10
CA ILE A 451 8.95 -10.67 4.73
C ILE A 451 10.23 -10.56 3.91
N PHE A 452 10.74 -11.68 3.38
CA PHE A 452 11.99 -11.72 2.60
C PHE A 452 11.79 -11.16 1.16
N LEU A 453 10.72 -10.41 0.92
CA LEU A 453 10.19 -10.05 -0.39
C LEU A 453 9.96 -8.53 -0.55
N PRO A 454 10.41 -7.93 -1.67
CA PRO A 454 10.13 -6.54 -2.03
C PRO A 454 8.72 -6.31 -2.62
N PHE A 455 7.70 -6.94 -2.04
CA PHE A 455 6.37 -7.13 -2.63
C PHE A 455 5.30 -6.44 -1.75
N THR A 456 4.55 -5.51 -2.35
CA THR A 456 3.68 -4.49 -1.69
C THR A 456 2.25 -4.93 -1.40
#